data_AF-B4DBS7-F1
#
_entry.id   AF-B4DBS7-F1
#
_cell.length_a   1.000
_cell.length_b   1.000
_cell.length_c   1.000
_cell.angle_alpha   90.00
_cell.angle_beta   90.00
_cell.angle_gamma   90.00
#
_symmetry.space_group_name_H-M   'P 1'
#
loop_
_entity.id
_entity.type
_entity.pdbx_description
1 polymer ?
#
loop_
_entity_poly.entity_id
_entity_poly.type
_entity_poly.pdbx_seq_one_letter_code
_entity_poly.pdbx_strand_id
1 'polypeptide(L)'
;MTETLKTTLAHWPKVSESVFVAHNEGDYRLVALLDELIDEVGNDESHPLASLMEVIGLLIEKYEDDRVPELEESRAVREEPPAE
;
A
#
# COMPACT_ATOMS: atom_id res chain seq x y z
N MET A 1 -20.63 22.46 -2.24
CA MET A 1 -19.23 22.04 -2.13
C MET A 1 -18.66 22.62 -0.84
N THR A 2 -18.19 21.79 0.09
CA THR A 2 -17.62 22.25 1.37
C THR A 2 -16.25 22.91 1.15
N GLU A 3 -15.82 23.76 2.08
CA GLU A 3 -14.48 24.39 2.02
C GLU A 3 -13.37 23.34 2.00
N THR A 4 -13.50 22.27 2.80
CA THR A 4 -12.58 21.13 2.77
C THR A 4 -12.47 20.53 1.38
N LEU A 5 -13.59 20.25 0.70
CA LEU A 5 -13.56 19.64 -0.63
C LEU A 5 -12.96 20.57 -1.70
N LYS A 6 -13.15 21.90 -1.56
CA LYS A 6 -12.49 22.87 -2.45
C LYS A 6 -10.98 22.86 -2.27
N THR A 7 -10.51 22.88 -1.02
CA THR A 7 -9.08 22.82 -0.69
C THR A 7 -8.48 21.51 -1.19
N THR A 8 -9.15 20.38 -0.93
CA THR A 8 -8.72 19.08 -1.45
C THR A 8 -8.61 19.11 -2.97
N LEU A 9 -9.63 19.59 -3.69
CA LEU A 9 -9.60 19.66 -5.16
C LEU A 9 -8.45 20.52 -5.69
N ALA A 10 -8.09 21.60 -4.99
CA ALA A 10 -6.99 22.48 -5.38
C ALA A 10 -5.61 21.82 -5.22
N HIS A 11 -5.45 20.95 -4.22
CA HIS A 11 -4.17 20.27 -3.95
C HIS A 11 -4.07 18.86 -4.54
N TRP A 12 -5.21 18.23 -4.86
CA TRP A 12 -5.29 16.84 -5.33
C TRP A 12 -4.40 16.52 -6.53
N PRO A 13 -4.29 17.36 -7.58
CA PRO A 13 -3.45 17.02 -8.73
C PRO A 13 -2.01 16.66 -8.35
N LYS A 14 -1.42 17.41 -7.41
CA LYS A 14 -0.06 17.15 -6.92
C LYS A 14 0.01 15.88 -6.06
N VAL A 15 -1.00 15.66 -5.22
CA VAL A 15 -1.07 14.46 -4.35
C VAL A 15 -1.28 13.20 -5.20
N SER A 16 -2.08 13.27 -6.25
CA SER A 16 -2.41 12.14 -7.11
C SER A 16 -1.24 11.62 -7.96
N GLU A 17 -0.16 12.39 -8.08
CA GLU A 17 1.09 11.93 -8.71
C GLU A 17 1.81 10.89 -7.84
N SER A 18 1.63 10.96 -6.52
CA SER A 18 2.27 10.10 -5.52
C SER A 18 1.31 9.04 -4.96
N VAL A 19 0.02 9.36 -4.85
CA VAL A 19 -1.00 8.47 -4.28
C VAL A 19 -1.98 8.04 -5.38
N PHE A 20 -1.84 6.81 -5.86
CA PHE A 20 -2.69 6.24 -6.91
C PHE A 20 -2.86 4.73 -6.72
N VAL A 21 -3.90 4.17 -7.32
CA VAL A 21 -4.10 2.71 -7.33
C VAL A 21 -3.18 2.11 -8.38
N ALA A 22 -2.31 1.21 -7.95
CA ALA A 22 -1.43 0.51 -8.87
C ALA A 22 -2.22 -0.43 -9.78
N HIS A 23 -1.89 -0.43 -11.07
CA HIS A 23 -2.52 -1.23 -12.11
C HIS A 23 -1.51 -1.93 -13.02
N ASN A 24 -0.20 -1.87 -12.77
CA ASN A 24 0.82 -2.60 -13.51
C ASN A 24 2.09 -2.80 -12.64
N GLU A 25 2.98 -3.71 -13.04
CA GLU A 25 4.25 -3.95 -12.30
C GLU A 25 5.17 -2.72 -12.24
N GLY A 26 4.95 -1.72 -13.10
CA GLY A 26 5.67 -0.44 -13.08
C GLY A 26 5.32 0.48 -11.90
N ASP A 27 4.41 0.06 -11.03
CA ASP A 27 3.97 0.85 -9.87
C ASP A 27 4.83 0.60 -8.61
N TYR A 28 6.07 0.11 -8.78
CA TYR A 28 7.13 0.11 -7.77
C TYR A 28 7.37 1.48 -7.10
N ARG A 29 6.85 2.57 -7.69
CA ARG A 29 6.88 3.90 -7.11
C ARG A 29 6.12 3.99 -5.78
N LEU A 30 5.05 3.23 -5.58
CA LEU A 30 4.35 3.19 -4.29
C LEU A 30 5.22 2.52 -3.21
N VAL A 31 5.96 1.47 -3.57
CA VAL A 31 6.91 0.81 -2.66
C VAL A 31 8.04 1.76 -2.30
N ALA A 32 8.64 2.44 -3.29
CA ALA A 32 9.68 3.43 -3.04
C ALA A 32 9.17 4.59 -2.16
N LEU A 33 7.93 5.05 -2.39
CA LEU A 33 7.29 6.05 -1.54
C LEU A 33 7.07 5.54 -0.12
N LEU A 34 6.68 4.27 0.06
CA LEU A 34 6.53 3.67 1.38
C LEU A 34 7.86 3.64 2.13
N ASP A 35 8.96 3.29 1.46
CA ASP A 35 10.30 3.30 2.06
C ASP A 35 10.70 4.71 2.52
N GLU A 36 10.47 5.74 1.69
CA GLU A 36 10.72 7.14 2.06
C GLU A 36 9.86 7.57 3.26
N LEU A 37 8.61 7.11 3.33
CA LEU A 37 7.71 7.39 4.45
C LEU A 37 8.16 6.71 5.74
N ILE A 38 8.68 5.48 5.67
CA ILE A 38 9.23 4.76 6.81
C ILE A 38 10.46 5.49 7.36
N ASP A 39 11.34 5.97 6.48
CA ASP A 39 12.52 6.73 6.87
C ASP A 39 12.16 8.08 7.52
N GLU A 40 11.13 8.77 7.03
CA GLU A 40 10.70 10.08 7.55
C GLU A 40 9.86 9.95 8.84
N VAL A 41 8.88 9.05 8.88
CA VAL A 41 8.01 8.83 10.06
C VAL A 41 8.80 8.17 11.19
N GLY A 42 9.67 7.21 10.86
CA GLY A 42 10.44 6.45 11.82
C GLY A 42 9.57 5.81 12.90
N ASN A 43 9.78 6.20 14.15
CA ASN A 43 9.05 5.70 15.32
C ASN A 43 8.06 6.74 15.90
N ASP A 44 7.75 7.81 15.16
CA ASP A 44 6.77 8.82 15.58
C ASP A 44 5.37 8.48 15.07
N GLU A 45 4.60 7.80 15.91
CA GLU A 45 3.20 7.46 15.61
C GLU A 45 2.29 8.69 15.48
N SER A 46 2.69 9.87 15.99
CA SER A 46 1.94 11.13 15.86
C SER A 46 2.32 11.92 14.62
N HIS A 47 3.21 11.39 13.78
CA HIS A 47 3.70 12.08 12.59
C HIS A 47 2.55 12.38 11.60
N PRO A 48 2.47 13.59 11.01
CA PRO A 48 1.42 13.93 10.06
C PRO A 48 1.33 12.98 8.85
N LEU A 49 2.45 12.37 8.46
CA LEU A 49 2.52 11.39 7.36
C LEU A 49 2.24 9.95 7.78
N ALA A 50 2.07 9.66 9.08
CA ALA A 50 1.77 8.29 9.53
C ALA A 50 0.48 7.74 8.89
N SER A 51 -0.56 8.58 8.81
CA SER A 51 -1.81 8.23 8.10
C SER A 51 -1.62 8.00 6.59
N LEU A 52 -0.63 8.66 5.97
CA LEU A 52 -0.33 8.45 4.56
C LEU A 52 0.40 7.10 4.37
N MET A 53 1.33 6.77 5.27
CA MET A 53 2.02 5.48 5.27
C MET A 53 1.04 4.30 5.33
N GLU A 54 0.01 4.39 6.18
CA GLU A 54 -1.06 3.39 6.26
C GLU A 54 -1.82 3.27 4.93
N VAL A 55 -2.20 4.40 4.31
CA VAL A 55 -2.90 4.42 3.02
C VAL A 55 -2.05 3.79 1.90
N ILE A 56 -0.76 4.11 1.84
CA ILE A 56 0.15 3.54 0.82
C ILE A 56 0.30 2.03 1.02
N GLY A 57 0.45 1.55 2.26
CA GLY A 57 0.51 0.12 2.57
C GLY A 57 -0.72 -0.64 2.07
N LEU A 58 -1.92 -0.12 2.33
CA LEU A 58 -3.18 -0.72 1.85
C LEU A 58 -3.30 -0.74 0.31
N LEU A 59 -2.77 0.28 -0.37
CA LEU A 59 -2.77 0.32 -1.83
C LEU A 59 -1.83 -0.72 -2.45
N ILE A 60 -0.69 -0.99 -1.80
CA ILE A 60 0.25 -2.04 -2.20
C ILE A 60 -0.35 -3.42 -1.93
N GLU A 61 -0.90 -3.66 -0.73
CA GLU A 61 -1.56 -4.92 -0.37
C GLU A 61 -2.65 -5.29 -1.37
N LYS A 62 -3.54 -4.34 -1.68
CA LYS A 62 -4.59 -4.53 -2.69
C LYS A 62 -4.03 -4.91 -4.07
N TYR A 63 -2.94 -4.28 -4.47
CA TYR A 63 -2.30 -4.57 -5.75
C TYR A 63 -1.71 -5.98 -5.77
N GLU A 64 -1.09 -6.41 -4.68
CA GLU A 64 -0.50 -7.74 -4.52
C GLU A 64 -1.60 -8.82 -4.54
N ASP A 65 -2.70 -8.62 -3.81
CA ASP A 65 -3.85 -9.53 -3.80
C ASP A 65 -4.45 -9.76 -5.20
N ASP A 66 -4.55 -8.70 -6.01
CA ASP A 66 -5.10 -8.77 -7.37
C ASP A 66 -4.14 -9.46 -8.37
N ARG A 67 -2.85 -9.61 -8.03
CA ARG A 67 -1.75 -9.98 -8.96
C ARG A 67 -1.09 -11.30 -8.63
N VAL A 68 -0.91 -11.58 -7.35
CA VAL A 68 -0.30 -12.79 -6.84
C VAL A 68 -1.47 -13.70 -6.49
N PRO A 69 -1.80 -14.72 -7.31
CA PRO A 69 -2.68 -15.76 -6.81
C PRO A 69 -2.06 -16.26 -5.51
N GLU A 70 -2.82 -16.17 -4.42
CA GLU A 70 -2.37 -16.52 -3.07
C GLU A 70 -1.51 -17.78 -3.15
N LEU A 71 -0.36 -17.78 -2.48
CA LEU A 71 0.48 -18.95 -2.29
C LEU A 71 -0.22 -20.00 -1.39
N GLU A 72 -1.48 -20.33 -1.69
CA GLU A 72 -2.29 -21.42 -1.17
C GLU A 72 -1.66 -22.79 -1.48
N GLU A 73 -0.61 -22.85 -2.32
CA GLU A 73 0.17 -24.09 -2.52
C GLU A 73 1.16 -24.37 -1.37
N SER A 74 1.59 -23.35 -0.61
CA SER A 74 2.59 -23.55 0.46
C SER A 74 2.01 -24.12 1.76
N ARG A 75 0.68 -24.02 1.94
CA ARG A 75 -0.03 -24.60 3.10
C ARG A 75 -0.37 -26.08 2.91
N ALA A 76 -0.55 -26.53 1.66
CA ALA A 76 -0.89 -27.91 1.33
C ALA A 76 0.29 -28.90 1.48
N VAL A 77 1.54 -28.41 1.52
CA VAL A 77 2.74 -29.28 1.63
C VAL A 77 3.01 -29.75 3.07
N ARG A 78 2.27 -29.25 4.07
CA ARG A 78 2.45 -29.62 5.49
C ARG A 78 1.54 -30.74 5.99
N GLU A 79 0.61 -31.23 5.19
CA GLU A 79 -0.15 -32.43 5.53
C GLU A 79 0.60 -33.67 4.99
N GLU A 80 1.63 -34.11 5.73
CA GLU A 80 2.19 -35.44 5.47
C GLU A 80 1.09 -36.50 5.73
N PRO A 81 0.82 -37.41 4.78
CA PRO A 81 -0.14 -38.49 5.00
C PRO A 81 0.38 -39.41 6.12
N PRO A 82 -0.49 -39.92 7.02
CA PRO A 82 -0.06 -40.87 8.03
C PRO A 82 0.45 -42.13 7.34
N ALA A 83 1.65 -42.57 7.74
CA ALA A 83 2.28 -43.79 7.25
C ALA A 83 1.36 -45.01 7.50
N GLU A 84 1.23 -45.86 6.47
CA GLU A 84 0.48 -47.12 6.49
C GLU A 84 0.87 -48.08 7.63
#